data_AF-A0A9D8B1T9-F1
#
_entry.id   AF-A0A9D8B1T9-F1
#
_cell.length_a   1.000
_cell.length_b   1.000
_cell.length_c   1.000
_cell.angle_alpha   90.00
_cell.angle_beta   90.00
_cell.angle_gamma   90.00
#
_symmetry.space_group_name_H-M   'P 1'
#
loop_
_entity.id
_entity.type
_entity.pdbx_description
1 polymer ?
#
loop_
_entity_poly.entity_id
_entity_poly.type
_entity_poly.pdbx_seq_one_letter_code
_entity_poly.pdbx_strand_id
1 'polypeptide(L)'
;MKKIAVLSMFALVFASLVFLLVAALVPGAQAQRPLPPNDPARGLVYDGLAVATAGNCRGGFKVLVPGAQGLREQCTHGPDAAPAQMRVSQSVPPLPKSASRASNALTCDGDGVSGNRVQVLYARASNVASRYATYLAAFQQWVADVDAEFRNSAAQTGGDRRVRFVTDANCNPVITEVVLSTTGDDNFSNTLSELWNKGYNRTDRKYIIFMDARVYCGIGTIEYDDSPGATNRNNTGPHYGRTDAGCWSGVIAAHELMHNLGGVQMSAPHSDGNWHCTDGYDNMCDHGGRPIQIVCPDPAGDSLFDCNHDDYYHTNPPAGSYLATHWNTANNQFLITPNTARVDSFVTGKLFGSTFTPTSAFIAGDTVVLRIHVVDANGANLSGATVNYTVNQPGGTAQCTLSGTTDASGSAQGSCLVPTGAPTGTWNARIGAVTRAPRGVSSLTSVADVDFTVENRAPTAVTLSSFTARAASEPIAGRWIFPSIAGALVVIGATLFLQRGKQIA
;
A
#
# COMPACT_ATOMS: atom_id res chain seq x y z
N MET A 1 -2.42 -81.80 4.36
CA MET A 1 -1.96 -82.34 3.06
C MET A 1 -1.85 -81.19 2.06
N LYS A 2 -0.62 -80.92 1.58
CA LYS A 2 -0.18 -80.22 0.32
C LYS A 2 -0.81 -78.85 -0.02
N LYS A 3 -0.14 -77.81 -0.55
CA LYS A 3 1.24 -77.38 -0.89
C LYS A 3 1.06 -75.90 -1.35
N ILE A 4 1.84 -74.94 -0.85
CA ILE A 4 2.87 -74.15 -1.58
C ILE A 4 2.36 -73.36 -2.81
N ALA A 5 2.46 -72.02 -2.79
CA ALA A 5 3.38 -71.22 -3.65
C ALA A 5 2.96 -69.73 -3.75
N VAL A 6 3.92 -68.86 -3.50
CA VAL A 6 3.97 -67.41 -3.80
C VAL A 6 4.31 -67.23 -5.30
N LEU A 7 3.76 -66.21 -6.00
CA LEU A 7 4.52 -65.36 -6.93
C LEU A 7 3.74 -64.10 -7.40
N SER A 8 4.48 -62.99 -7.46
CA SER A 8 4.12 -61.62 -7.86
C SER A 8 3.83 -61.43 -9.36
N MET A 9 3.05 -60.40 -9.72
CA MET A 9 3.42 -59.21 -10.54
C MET A 9 2.21 -58.57 -11.24
N PHE A 10 2.07 -57.24 -11.06
CA PHE A 10 1.62 -56.19 -11.99
C PHE A 10 0.64 -56.54 -13.14
N ALA A 11 -0.51 -55.83 -13.19
CA ALA A 11 -0.90 -55.00 -14.33
C ALA A 11 -2.15 -54.15 -14.03
N LEU A 12 -2.07 -52.88 -14.45
CA LEU A 12 -3.09 -51.84 -14.41
C LEU A 12 -4.38 -52.22 -15.15
N VAL A 13 -5.55 -51.86 -14.59
CA VAL A 13 -6.67 -51.27 -15.33
C VAL A 13 -7.41 -50.28 -14.41
N PHE A 14 -6.91 -49.04 -14.30
CA PHE A 14 -7.76 -47.91 -13.91
C PHE A 14 -8.11 -47.17 -15.18
N ALA A 15 -9.33 -47.35 -15.65
CA ALA A 15 -9.87 -46.62 -16.80
C ALA A 15 -9.90 -45.12 -16.45
N SER A 16 -8.98 -44.38 -17.07
CA SER A 16 -8.88 -42.93 -16.99
C SER A 16 -9.99 -42.31 -17.83
N LEU A 17 -11.07 -41.85 -17.19
CA LEU A 17 -11.96 -40.86 -17.80
C LEU A 17 -11.32 -39.49 -17.59
N VAL A 18 -10.41 -39.13 -18.49
CA VAL A 18 -9.99 -37.75 -18.69
C VAL A 18 -11.15 -37.06 -19.41
N PHE A 19 -12.02 -36.39 -18.66
CA PHE A 19 -12.87 -35.35 -19.23
C PHE A 19 -11.95 -34.17 -19.56
N LEU A 20 -11.48 -34.12 -20.82
CA LEU A 20 -11.06 -32.85 -21.41
C LEU A 20 -12.33 -32.00 -21.53
N LEU A 21 -12.58 -31.17 -20.52
CA LEU A 21 -13.46 -30.03 -20.66
C LEU A 21 -12.73 -29.04 -21.57
N VAL A 22 -12.92 -29.16 -22.89
CA VAL A 22 -12.66 -28.04 -23.78
C VAL A 22 -13.77 -27.04 -23.47
N ALA A 23 -13.49 -26.11 -22.56
CA ALA A 23 -14.32 -24.92 -22.44
C ALA A 23 -14.32 -24.26 -23.82
N ALA A 24 -15.46 -24.25 -24.50
CA ALA A 24 -15.61 -23.47 -25.71
C ALA A 24 -15.35 -22.01 -25.33
N LEU A 25 -14.23 -21.46 -25.81
CA LEU A 25 -13.89 -20.04 -25.72
C LEU A 25 -14.98 -19.27 -26.48
N VAL A 26 -15.97 -18.76 -25.75
CA VAL A 26 -16.96 -17.85 -26.31
C VAL A 26 -16.36 -16.44 -26.19
N PRO A 27 -16.21 -15.68 -27.29
CA PRO A 27 -15.64 -14.34 -27.23
C PRO A 27 -16.39 -13.45 -26.24
N GLY A 28 -15.65 -12.69 -25.43
CA GLY A 28 -16.19 -11.54 -24.68
C GLY A 28 -16.40 -10.32 -25.59
N ALA A 29 -16.75 -9.18 -24.97
CA ALA A 29 -17.16 -7.97 -25.67
C ALA A 29 -15.96 -7.26 -26.33
N GLN A 30 -15.73 -7.51 -27.63
CA GLN A 30 -14.76 -6.72 -28.41
C GLN A 30 -15.41 -5.51 -29.06
N ALA A 31 -14.71 -4.37 -29.05
CA ALA A 31 -15.05 -3.21 -29.85
C ALA A 31 -14.81 -3.48 -31.35
N GLN A 32 -15.73 -4.21 -31.97
CA GLN A 32 -15.71 -4.57 -33.39
C GLN A 32 -16.80 -3.83 -34.17
N ARG A 33 -16.62 -3.69 -35.50
CA ARG A 33 -17.65 -3.16 -36.40
C ARG A 33 -18.23 -4.27 -37.28
N PRO A 34 -19.56 -4.42 -37.39
CA PRO A 34 -20.62 -3.66 -36.68
C PRO A 34 -20.65 -3.97 -35.18
N LEU A 35 -21.43 -3.20 -34.39
CA LEU A 35 -21.67 -3.50 -32.98
C LEU A 35 -22.06 -4.98 -32.82
N PRO A 36 -21.55 -5.68 -31.79
CA PRO A 36 -22.02 -7.03 -31.51
C PRO A 36 -23.54 -7.02 -31.25
N PRO A 37 -24.25 -8.10 -31.60
CA PRO A 37 -25.64 -8.25 -31.23
C PRO A 37 -25.77 -8.35 -29.71
N ASN A 38 -26.89 -7.84 -29.17
CA ASN A 38 -27.17 -7.96 -27.75
C ASN A 38 -27.35 -9.44 -27.34
N ASP A 39 -26.79 -9.81 -26.20
CA ASP A 39 -27.04 -11.06 -25.49
C ASP A 39 -27.42 -10.73 -24.01
N PRO A 40 -28.69 -10.41 -23.75
CA PRO A 40 -29.15 -10.04 -22.41
C PRO A 40 -28.98 -11.15 -21.37
N ALA A 41 -28.93 -12.43 -21.79
CA ALA A 41 -28.74 -13.54 -20.86
C ALA A 41 -27.34 -13.51 -20.23
N ARG A 42 -26.34 -12.99 -20.96
CA ARG A 42 -24.97 -12.79 -20.51
C ARG A 42 -24.69 -11.37 -20.02
N GLY A 43 -25.66 -10.46 -20.08
CA GLY A 43 -25.48 -9.05 -19.71
C GLY A 43 -24.82 -8.19 -20.78
N LEU A 44 -24.72 -8.69 -22.02
CA LEU A 44 -24.05 -8.02 -23.12
C LEU A 44 -25.05 -7.18 -23.91
N VAL A 45 -25.31 -5.95 -23.46
CA VAL A 45 -26.21 -5.01 -24.13
C VAL A 45 -25.42 -3.81 -24.66
N TYR A 46 -25.46 -3.60 -25.97
CA TYR A 46 -24.70 -2.55 -26.66
C TYR A 46 -25.57 -1.37 -27.10
N ASP A 47 -26.85 -1.37 -26.73
CA ASP A 47 -27.78 -0.29 -27.06
C ASP A 47 -27.27 1.04 -26.50
N GLY A 48 -27.29 2.09 -27.35
CA GLY A 48 -26.77 3.41 -26.99
C GLY A 48 -25.25 3.56 -27.05
N LEU A 49 -24.50 2.49 -27.39
CA LEU A 49 -23.06 2.54 -27.61
C LEU A 49 -22.72 2.77 -29.08
N ALA A 50 -21.53 3.32 -29.36
CA ALA A 50 -20.99 3.42 -30.72
C ALA A 50 -19.53 2.97 -30.76
N VAL A 51 -19.15 2.17 -31.76
CA VAL A 51 -17.78 1.61 -31.85
C VAL A 51 -16.72 2.69 -32.07
N ALA A 52 -15.66 2.68 -31.25
CA ALA A 52 -14.50 3.54 -31.41
C ALA A 52 -13.23 2.74 -31.74
N THR A 53 -12.73 2.93 -32.96
CA THR A 53 -11.49 2.30 -33.42
C THR A 53 -10.26 3.21 -33.25
N ALA A 54 -10.44 4.46 -32.82
CA ALA A 54 -9.39 5.47 -32.66
C ALA A 54 -9.80 6.57 -31.67
N GLY A 55 -8.84 7.42 -31.31
CA GLY A 55 -9.04 8.53 -30.37
C GLY A 55 -9.07 8.08 -28.91
N ASN A 56 -9.70 8.88 -28.05
CA ASN A 56 -9.71 8.64 -26.60
C ASN A 56 -10.46 7.36 -26.18
N CYS A 57 -11.37 6.87 -27.02
CA CYS A 57 -12.12 5.63 -26.77
C CYS A 57 -11.55 4.42 -27.52
N ARG A 58 -10.28 4.47 -27.95
CA ARG A 58 -9.64 3.36 -28.66
C ARG A 58 -9.78 2.06 -27.85
N GLY A 59 -10.12 0.96 -28.52
CA GLY A 59 -10.30 -0.35 -27.89
C GLY A 59 -11.58 -0.46 -27.05
N GLY A 60 -12.51 0.49 -27.19
CA GLY A 60 -13.78 0.49 -26.49
C GLY A 60 -14.90 1.13 -27.31
N PHE A 61 -15.90 1.66 -26.61
CA PHE A 61 -17.09 2.26 -27.19
C PHE A 61 -17.26 3.72 -26.74
N LYS A 62 -17.93 4.50 -27.56
CA LYS A 62 -18.38 5.86 -27.28
C LYS A 62 -19.78 5.82 -26.70
N VAL A 63 -20.00 6.70 -25.73
CA VAL A 63 -21.30 7.01 -25.14
C VAL A 63 -21.48 8.51 -25.21
N LEU A 64 -22.63 8.97 -25.69
CA LEU A 64 -22.96 10.39 -25.74
C LEU A 64 -23.74 10.76 -24.49
N VAL A 65 -23.19 11.69 -23.70
CA VAL A 65 -23.82 12.21 -22.48
C VAL A 65 -24.07 13.72 -22.64
N PRO A 66 -25.07 14.31 -21.98
CA PRO A 66 -25.21 15.76 -21.93
C PRO A 66 -23.95 16.41 -21.33
N GLY A 67 -23.64 17.62 -21.77
CA GLY A 67 -22.47 18.38 -21.32
C GLY A 67 -22.76 19.89 -21.34
N ALA A 68 -21.91 20.67 -20.67
CA ALA A 68 -22.10 22.12 -20.51
C ALA A 68 -22.16 22.89 -21.85
N GLN A 69 -21.59 22.33 -22.91
CA GLN A 69 -21.54 22.91 -24.25
C GLN A 69 -22.27 22.04 -25.31
N GLY A 70 -23.15 21.13 -24.89
CA GLY A 70 -23.80 20.14 -25.77
C GLY A 70 -23.38 18.71 -25.42
N LEU A 71 -23.62 17.75 -26.31
CA LEU A 71 -23.26 16.35 -26.07
C LEU A 71 -21.73 16.21 -25.91
N ARG A 72 -21.32 15.53 -24.84
CA ARG A 72 -19.94 15.14 -24.55
C ARG A 72 -19.77 13.66 -24.88
N GLU A 73 -18.67 13.33 -25.52
CA GLU A 73 -18.23 11.94 -25.69
C GLU A 73 -17.60 11.46 -24.38
N GLN A 74 -18.12 10.37 -23.84
CA GLN A 74 -17.43 9.52 -22.87
C GLN A 74 -17.08 8.19 -23.50
N CYS A 75 -16.11 7.51 -22.92
CA CYS A 75 -15.65 6.21 -23.36
C CYS A 75 -16.04 5.15 -22.34
N THR A 76 -16.41 3.96 -22.82
CA THR A 76 -16.65 2.77 -22.00
C THR A 76 -15.92 1.58 -22.61
N HIS A 77 -15.46 0.65 -21.78
CA HIS A 77 -14.84 -0.58 -22.28
C HIS A 77 -15.89 -1.48 -22.96
N GLY A 78 -17.15 -1.40 -22.53
CA GLY A 78 -18.28 -2.20 -23.04
C GLY A 78 -19.03 -2.90 -21.91
N PRO A 79 -20.02 -3.74 -22.21
CA PRO A 79 -20.64 -4.59 -21.21
C PRO A 79 -19.80 -5.85 -20.93
N ASP A 80 -19.59 -6.18 -19.66
CA ASP A 80 -18.89 -7.41 -19.27
C ASP A 80 -19.82 -8.61 -19.27
N ALA A 81 -19.28 -9.74 -19.70
CA ALA A 81 -20.01 -11.00 -19.65
C ALA A 81 -20.18 -11.43 -18.19
N ALA A 82 -21.40 -11.86 -17.84
CA ALA A 82 -21.64 -12.38 -16.49
C ALA A 82 -20.75 -13.59 -16.18
N PRO A 83 -20.02 -13.59 -15.04
CA PRO A 83 -19.27 -14.75 -14.60
C PRO A 83 -20.17 -15.98 -14.48
N ALA A 84 -19.62 -17.18 -14.68
CA ALA A 84 -20.39 -18.42 -14.73
C ALA A 84 -21.28 -18.68 -13.50
N GLN A 85 -20.90 -18.12 -12.34
CA GLN A 85 -21.61 -18.25 -11.07
C GLN A 85 -22.80 -17.28 -10.92
N MET A 86 -22.87 -16.25 -11.76
CA MET A 86 -23.88 -15.19 -11.72
C MET A 86 -24.88 -15.33 -12.87
N ARG A 87 -26.11 -14.85 -12.65
CA ARG A 87 -27.14 -14.81 -13.69
C ARG A 87 -27.79 -13.44 -13.70
N VAL A 88 -27.61 -12.71 -14.80
CA VAL A 88 -28.18 -11.36 -14.99
C VAL A 88 -29.69 -11.33 -14.74
N SER A 89 -30.39 -12.38 -15.16
CA SER A 89 -31.84 -12.50 -15.02
C SER A 89 -32.34 -12.71 -13.58
N GLN A 90 -31.47 -12.99 -12.61
CA GLN A 90 -31.85 -13.30 -11.23
C GLN A 90 -31.14 -12.38 -10.25
N SER A 91 -31.89 -11.59 -9.50
CA SER A 91 -31.28 -10.73 -8.48
C SER A 91 -30.52 -11.52 -7.42
N VAL A 92 -29.33 -11.02 -7.08
CA VAL A 92 -28.55 -11.48 -5.94
C VAL A 92 -29.38 -11.33 -4.66
N PRO A 93 -29.44 -12.32 -3.78
CA PRO A 93 -30.19 -12.21 -2.53
C PRO A 93 -29.59 -11.15 -1.60
N PRO A 94 -30.42 -10.46 -0.79
CA PRO A 94 -29.89 -9.51 0.19
C PRO A 94 -29.11 -10.22 1.28
N LEU A 95 -28.13 -9.53 1.86
CA LEU A 95 -27.42 -10.04 3.04
C LEU A 95 -28.33 -10.03 4.28
N PRO A 96 -28.24 -11.05 5.16
CA PRO A 96 -28.92 -11.02 6.45
C PRO A 96 -28.46 -9.81 7.26
N LYS A 97 -29.38 -9.14 7.97
CA LYS A 97 -29.03 -7.97 8.82
C LYS A 97 -27.96 -8.27 9.89
N SER A 98 -27.80 -9.54 10.29
CA SER A 98 -26.80 -10.02 11.25
C SER A 98 -25.43 -10.35 10.63
N ALA A 99 -25.29 -10.32 9.30
CA ALA A 99 -24.06 -10.68 8.59
C ALA A 99 -23.08 -9.51 8.40
N SER A 100 -23.38 -8.32 8.93
CA SER A 100 -22.49 -7.15 8.95
C SER A 100 -21.20 -7.50 9.70
N ARG A 101 -20.15 -7.91 8.99
CA ARG A 101 -18.82 -8.08 9.57
C ARG A 101 -18.24 -6.69 9.82
N ALA A 102 -18.09 -6.32 11.08
CA ALA A 102 -17.38 -5.12 11.52
C ALA A 102 -15.87 -5.10 11.18
N SER A 103 -15.36 -6.04 10.37
CA SER A 103 -13.91 -6.29 10.23
C SER A 103 -13.22 -5.49 9.11
N ASN A 104 -13.94 -4.76 8.26
CA ASN A 104 -13.36 -3.91 7.21
C ASN A 104 -13.94 -2.50 7.28
N ALA A 105 -13.78 -1.83 8.43
CA ALA A 105 -14.15 -0.42 8.54
C ALA A 105 -13.38 0.40 7.49
N LEU A 106 -14.11 1.21 6.72
CA LEU A 106 -13.54 2.12 5.73
C LEU A 106 -12.56 3.09 6.40
N THR A 107 -11.61 3.60 5.62
CA THR A 107 -10.72 4.67 6.08
C THR A 107 -11.37 6.02 5.81
N CYS A 108 -11.59 6.80 6.86
CA CYS A 108 -12.02 8.19 6.71
C CYS A 108 -10.90 9.10 6.24
N ASP A 109 -11.23 9.97 5.27
CA ASP A 109 -10.36 11.07 4.85
C ASP A 109 -11.11 12.40 4.97
N GLY A 110 -10.55 13.30 5.78
CA GLY A 110 -11.10 14.64 6.00
C GLY A 110 -12.52 14.62 6.57
N ASP A 111 -13.39 15.44 5.99
CA ASP A 111 -14.82 15.57 6.33
C ASP A 111 -15.70 14.49 5.67
N GLY A 112 -15.11 13.53 4.96
CA GLY A 112 -15.84 12.51 4.22
C GLY A 112 -16.44 12.98 2.89
N VAL A 113 -16.33 14.26 2.51
CA VAL A 113 -17.04 14.82 1.35
C VAL A 113 -16.15 15.67 0.44
N SER A 114 -15.21 16.43 0.98
CA SER A 114 -14.39 17.41 0.24
C SER A 114 -13.28 16.76 -0.60
N GLY A 115 -13.03 17.30 -1.80
CA GLY A 115 -12.01 16.78 -2.73
C GLY A 115 -12.45 15.52 -3.48
N ASN A 116 -11.50 14.87 -4.18
CA ASN A 116 -11.76 13.68 -4.98
C ASN A 116 -12.35 12.56 -4.13
N ARG A 117 -13.53 12.03 -4.52
CA ARG A 117 -14.22 10.96 -3.80
C ARG A 117 -14.93 9.99 -4.73
N VAL A 118 -14.97 8.72 -4.33
CA VAL A 118 -15.87 7.72 -4.92
C VAL A 118 -17.24 7.82 -4.22
N GLN A 119 -18.30 8.07 -4.97
CA GLN A 119 -19.66 8.21 -4.46
C GLN A 119 -20.50 7.02 -4.90
N VAL A 120 -21.28 6.45 -3.97
CA VAL A 120 -22.05 5.23 -4.21
C VAL A 120 -23.52 5.57 -4.38
N LEU A 121 -24.12 5.08 -5.45
CA LEU A 121 -25.52 5.29 -5.81
C LEU A 121 -26.24 3.93 -5.82
N TYR A 122 -27.43 3.90 -5.22
CA TYR A 122 -28.44 2.90 -5.54
C TYR A 122 -29.42 3.55 -6.51
N ALA A 123 -29.43 3.13 -7.76
CA ALA A 123 -30.27 3.74 -8.80
C ALA A 123 -31.40 2.79 -9.19
N ARG A 124 -32.57 3.32 -9.56
CA ARG A 124 -33.70 2.54 -10.07
C ARG A 124 -34.52 3.37 -11.06
N ALA A 125 -35.18 2.72 -12.01
CA ALA A 125 -36.22 3.38 -12.78
C ALA A 125 -37.46 3.71 -11.93
N SER A 126 -38.22 4.72 -12.34
CA SER A 126 -39.38 5.22 -11.59
C SER A 126 -40.53 4.20 -11.48
N ASN A 127 -40.60 3.24 -12.41
CA ASN A 127 -41.54 2.12 -12.41
C ASN A 127 -41.04 0.90 -11.62
N VAL A 128 -39.82 0.93 -11.10
CA VAL A 128 -39.27 -0.11 -10.22
C VAL A 128 -39.46 0.32 -8.77
N ALA A 129 -40.07 -0.54 -7.95
CA ALA A 129 -40.23 -0.30 -6.52
C ALA A 129 -38.87 -0.31 -5.81
N SER A 130 -38.67 0.60 -4.86
CA SER A 130 -37.41 0.68 -4.13
C SER A 130 -37.16 -0.56 -3.29
N ARG A 131 -35.97 -1.13 -3.43
CA ARG A 131 -35.39 -2.20 -2.59
C ARG A 131 -34.29 -1.67 -1.68
N TYR A 132 -34.11 -0.34 -1.62
CA TYR A 132 -33.02 0.31 -0.90
C TYR A 132 -32.91 -0.16 0.55
N ALA A 133 -33.98 -0.06 1.33
CA ALA A 133 -33.98 -0.44 2.74
C ALA A 133 -33.70 -1.94 2.98
N THR A 134 -34.07 -2.79 2.02
CA THR A 134 -33.81 -4.24 2.07
C THR A 134 -32.34 -4.56 1.81
N TYR A 135 -31.69 -3.82 0.91
CA TYR A 135 -30.31 -4.09 0.48
C TYR A 135 -29.27 -3.16 1.12
N LEU A 136 -29.65 -2.16 1.92
CA LEU A 136 -28.71 -1.19 2.48
C LEU A 136 -27.50 -1.84 3.16
N ALA A 137 -27.72 -2.86 3.99
CA ALA A 137 -26.64 -3.61 4.64
C ALA A 137 -25.74 -4.34 3.62
N ALA A 138 -26.32 -4.85 2.53
CA ALA A 138 -25.57 -5.48 1.44
C ALA A 138 -24.74 -4.45 0.67
N PHE A 139 -25.31 -3.29 0.31
CA PHE A 139 -24.57 -2.22 -0.34
C PHE A 139 -23.40 -1.72 0.52
N GLN A 140 -23.62 -1.53 1.82
CA GLN A 140 -22.55 -1.14 2.75
C GLN A 140 -21.45 -2.20 2.83
N GLN A 141 -21.81 -3.49 2.84
CA GLN A 141 -20.83 -4.57 2.83
C GLN A 141 -20.05 -4.62 1.52
N TRP A 142 -20.72 -4.54 0.36
CA TRP A 142 -20.03 -4.55 -0.93
C TRP A 142 -19.11 -3.35 -1.12
N VAL A 143 -19.46 -2.17 -0.58
CA VAL A 143 -18.55 -1.02 -0.55
C VAL A 143 -17.30 -1.30 0.30
N ALA A 144 -17.45 -1.98 1.44
CA ALA A 144 -16.32 -2.42 2.26
C ALA A 144 -15.49 -3.52 1.57
N ASP A 145 -16.12 -4.40 0.79
CA ASP A 145 -15.44 -5.43 0.01
C ASP A 145 -14.62 -4.80 -1.13
N VAL A 146 -15.17 -3.79 -1.83
CA VAL A 146 -14.42 -2.99 -2.82
C VAL A 146 -13.17 -2.39 -2.18
N ASP A 147 -13.30 -1.69 -1.05
CA ASP A 147 -12.13 -1.13 -0.34
C ASP A 147 -11.11 -2.20 0.06
N ALA A 148 -11.59 -3.35 0.55
CA ALA A 148 -10.74 -4.45 0.96
C ALA A 148 -9.95 -5.04 -0.22
N GLU A 149 -10.54 -5.12 -1.42
CA GLU A 149 -9.88 -5.62 -2.60
C GLU A 149 -8.70 -4.73 -3.04
N PHE A 150 -8.89 -3.40 -3.09
CA PHE A 150 -7.80 -2.46 -3.34
C PHE A 150 -6.70 -2.59 -2.28
N ARG A 151 -7.07 -2.67 -1.00
CA ARG A 151 -6.12 -2.82 0.11
C ARG A 151 -5.33 -4.12 0.02
N ASN A 152 -6.02 -5.23 -0.20
CA ASN A 152 -5.41 -6.56 -0.21
C ASN A 152 -4.46 -6.70 -1.40
N SER A 153 -4.84 -6.17 -2.58
CA SER A 153 -3.97 -6.12 -3.76
C SER A 153 -2.74 -5.24 -3.51
N ALA A 154 -2.92 -4.08 -2.88
CA ALA A 154 -1.82 -3.19 -2.51
C ALA A 154 -0.83 -3.83 -1.52
N ALA A 155 -1.34 -4.69 -0.63
CA ALA A 155 -0.54 -5.41 0.35
C ALA A 155 0.38 -6.47 -0.28
N GLN A 156 0.02 -7.03 -1.45
CA GLN A 156 0.87 -7.99 -2.16
C GLN A 156 2.20 -7.37 -2.60
N THR A 157 2.20 -6.06 -2.89
CA THR A 157 3.41 -5.28 -3.21
C THR A 157 3.97 -4.51 -2.02
N GLY A 158 3.54 -4.85 -0.79
CA GLY A 158 4.06 -4.28 0.45
C GLY A 158 3.55 -2.87 0.81
N GLY A 159 2.50 -2.38 0.14
CA GLY A 159 1.91 -1.07 0.45
C GLY A 159 0.46 -1.15 0.95
N ASP A 160 -0.20 0.00 1.03
CA ASP A 160 -1.61 0.11 1.40
C ASP A 160 -2.28 1.18 0.52
N ARG A 161 -3.48 0.87 0.02
CA ARG A 161 -4.34 1.77 -0.73
C ARG A 161 -5.79 1.48 -0.36
N ARG A 162 -6.48 2.53 0.03
CA ARG A 162 -7.89 2.47 0.42
C ARG A 162 -8.71 3.33 -0.53
N VAL A 163 -9.95 2.95 -0.82
CA VAL A 163 -10.79 3.75 -1.70
C VAL A 163 -11.32 4.96 -0.91
N ARG A 164 -11.19 6.16 -1.49
CA ARG A 164 -11.65 7.38 -0.83
C ARG A 164 -13.14 7.59 -1.05
N PHE A 165 -13.96 6.85 -0.31
CA PHE A 165 -15.42 6.94 -0.40
C PHE A 165 -15.98 8.24 0.19
N VAL A 166 -17.15 8.64 -0.31
CA VAL A 166 -18.00 9.61 0.39
C VAL A 166 -18.55 8.95 1.66
N THR A 167 -18.32 9.57 2.82
CA THR A 167 -18.77 9.06 4.12
C THR A 167 -19.58 10.11 4.89
N ASP A 168 -20.37 9.65 5.85
CA ASP A 168 -21.00 10.51 6.86
C ASP A 168 -19.99 10.91 7.96
N ALA A 169 -20.45 11.71 8.92
CA ALA A 169 -19.63 12.16 10.05
C ALA A 169 -19.17 11.02 10.99
N ASN A 170 -19.78 9.83 10.89
CA ASN A 170 -19.45 8.64 11.68
C ASN A 170 -18.59 7.65 10.87
N CYS A 171 -18.06 8.06 9.71
CA CYS A 171 -17.27 7.22 8.83
C CYS A 171 -18.02 6.07 8.13
N ASN A 172 -19.35 6.13 8.06
CA ASN A 172 -20.11 5.15 7.29
C ASN A 172 -20.17 5.57 5.82
N PRO A 173 -20.07 4.63 4.85
CA PRO A 173 -20.28 4.96 3.46
C PRO A 173 -21.69 5.50 3.24
N VAL A 174 -21.80 6.56 2.45
CA VAL A 174 -23.09 7.13 2.05
C VAL A 174 -23.51 6.49 0.73
N ILE A 175 -24.61 5.75 0.77
CA ILE A 175 -25.29 5.23 -0.43
C ILE A 175 -26.48 6.15 -0.70
N THR A 176 -26.53 6.77 -1.89
CA THR A 176 -27.61 7.68 -2.26
C THR A 176 -28.63 6.96 -3.15
N GLU A 177 -29.91 6.94 -2.77
CA GLU A 177 -30.98 6.46 -3.66
C GLU A 177 -31.27 7.50 -4.75
N VAL A 178 -31.29 7.05 -6.01
CA VAL A 178 -31.57 7.88 -7.19
C VAL A 178 -32.68 7.25 -8.01
N VAL A 179 -33.73 8.01 -8.28
CA VAL A 179 -34.83 7.59 -9.15
C VAL A 179 -34.64 8.18 -10.54
N LEU A 180 -34.49 7.32 -11.53
CA LEU A 180 -34.42 7.63 -12.96
C LEU A 180 -35.80 7.53 -13.60
N SER A 181 -35.93 7.94 -14.86
CA SER A 181 -37.13 7.71 -15.66
C SER A 181 -37.36 6.22 -15.89
N THR A 182 -38.51 5.87 -16.49
CA THR A 182 -38.86 4.47 -16.79
C THR A 182 -37.93 3.76 -17.78
N THR A 183 -37.11 4.51 -18.51
CA THR A 183 -36.12 3.99 -19.48
C THR A 183 -34.68 4.32 -19.08
N GLY A 184 -34.48 4.95 -17.92
CA GLY A 184 -33.18 5.46 -17.49
C GLY A 184 -32.17 4.37 -17.18
N ASP A 185 -32.65 3.16 -16.87
CA ASP A 185 -31.86 1.98 -16.58
C ASP A 185 -31.74 1.00 -17.78
N ASP A 186 -32.43 1.25 -18.89
CA ASP A 186 -32.44 0.34 -20.06
C ASP A 186 -31.05 0.15 -20.69
N ASN A 187 -30.22 1.19 -20.69
CA ASN A 187 -28.86 1.11 -21.18
C ASN A 187 -27.93 2.13 -20.50
N PHE A 188 -26.62 1.96 -20.71
CA PHE A 188 -25.61 2.81 -20.06
C PHE A 188 -25.73 4.28 -20.49
N SER A 189 -25.98 4.55 -21.78
CA SER A 189 -26.13 5.93 -22.28
C SER A 189 -27.29 6.68 -21.62
N ASN A 190 -28.43 6.02 -21.43
CA ASN A 190 -29.59 6.57 -20.73
C ASN A 190 -29.26 6.85 -19.26
N THR A 191 -28.61 5.89 -18.59
CA THR A 191 -28.19 6.03 -17.18
C THR A 191 -27.29 7.24 -17.00
N LEU A 192 -26.24 7.36 -17.81
CA LEU A 192 -25.28 8.47 -17.70
C LEU A 192 -25.96 9.80 -18.00
N SER A 193 -26.82 9.85 -19.01
CA SER A 193 -27.54 11.08 -19.38
C SER A 193 -28.43 11.59 -18.26
N GLU A 194 -29.17 10.69 -17.60
CA GLU A 194 -30.05 11.08 -16.51
C GLU A 194 -29.31 11.41 -15.22
N LEU A 195 -28.28 10.65 -14.88
CA LEU A 195 -27.43 10.96 -13.72
C LEU A 195 -26.75 12.31 -13.90
N TRP A 196 -26.25 12.61 -15.10
CA TRP A 196 -25.70 13.92 -15.43
C TRP A 196 -26.72 15.04 -15.18
N ASN A 197 -27.93 14.90 -15.71
CA ASN A 197 -29.00 15.89 -15.56
C ASN A 197 -29.47 16.05 -14.10
N LYS A 198 -29.25 15.05 -13.26
CA LYS A 198 -29.51 15.09 -11.80
C LYS A 198 -28.35 15.66 -10.99
N GLY A 199 -27.26 16.12 -11.64
CA GLY A 199 -26.11 16.75 -10.99
C GLY A 199 -25.00 15.78 -10.57
N TYR A 200 -25.07 14.51 -10.98
CA TYR A 200 -23.98 13.55 -10.81
C TYR A 200 -22.94 13.72 -11.93
N ASN A 201 -22.45 14.94 -12.12
CA ASN A 201 -21.54 15.34 -13.20
C ASN A 201 -20.26 16.03 -12.70
N ARG A 202 -19.96 15.87 -11.41
CA ARG A 202 -18.81 16.51 -10.77
C ARG A 202 -17.49 15.88 -11.20
N THR A 203 -16.49 16.71 -11.47
CA THR A 203 -15.17 16.25 -11.91
C THR A 203 -14.28 15.71 -10.78
N ASP A 204 -14.66 15.94 -9.53
CA ASP A 204 -14.03 15.37 -8.34
C ASP A 204 -14.79 14.12 -7.83
N ARG A 205 -15.58 13.49 -8.70
CA ARG A 205 -16.37 12.29 -8.39
C ARG A 205 -16.14 11.16 -9.38
N LYS A 206 -16.11 9.95 -8.84
CA LYS A 206 -16.33 8.70 -9.59
C LYS A 206 -17.50 7.99 -8.93
N TYR A 207 -18.37 7.39 -9.72
CA TYR A 207 -19.66 6.90 -9.24
C TYR A 207 -19.74 5.38 -9.38
N ILE A 208 -19.87 4.67 -8.26
CA ILE A 208 -20.31 3.28 -8.26
C ILE A 208 -21.83 3.28 -8.24
N ILE A 209 -22.45 2.58 -9.18
CA ILE A 209 -23.90 2.52 -9.35
C ILE A 209 -24.35 1.08 -9.17
N PHE A 210 -24.98 0.80 -8.04
CA PHE A 210 -25.80 -0.40 -7.86
C PHE A 210 -27.17 -0.15 -8.48
N MET A 211 -27.34 -0.55 -9.75
CA MET A 211 -28.58 -0.33 -10.51
C MET A 211 -29.60 -1.44 -10.24
N ASP A 212 -30.83 -1.05 -9.89
CA ASP A 212 -31.98 -1.93 -9.70
C ASP A 212 -32.61 -2.30 -11.05
N ALA A 213 -31.79 -2.91 -11.90
CA ALA A 213 -32.16 -3.44 -13.21
C ALA A 213 -31.57 -4.84 -13.40
N ARG A 214 -31.70 -5.39 -14.59
CA ARG A 214 -31.17 -6.71 -14.99
C ARG A 214 -30.66 -6.68 -16.43
N VAL A 215 -29.87 -5.66 -16.76
CA VAL A 215 -29.34 -5.41 -18.10
C VAL A 215 -27.87 -5.82 -18.18
N TYR A 216 -27.04 -5.33 -17.25
CA TYR A 216 -25.59 -5.52 -17.26
C TYR A 216 -25.12 -6.42 -16.12
N CYS A 217 -24.00 -7.13 -16.32
CA CYS A 217 -23.25 -7.59 -15.17
C CYS A 217 -22.35 -6.46 -14.65
N GLY A 218 -21.50 -5.95 -15.54
CA GLY A 218 -20.61 -4.81 -15.34
C GLY A 218 -20.57 -3.95 -16.60
N ILE A 219 -20.38 -2.64 -16.43
CA ILE A 219 -20.02 -1.69 -17.49
C ILE A 219 -19.47 -0.40 -16.85
N GLY A 220 -18.32 0.04 -17.34
CA GLY A 220 -17.57 1.13 -16.74
C GLY A 220 -17.07 2.12 -17.78
N THR A 221 -17.00 3.40 -17.38
CA THR A 221 -16.27 4.40 -18.17
C THR A 221 -14.78 4.24 -18.02
N ILE A 222 -14.06 4.57 -19.09
CA ILE A 222 -12.61 4.46 -19.23
C ILE A 222 -12.04 5.80 -19.74
N GLU A 223 -10.74 5.99 -19.58
CA GLU A 223 -10.03 7.14 -20.12
C GLU A 223 -8.62 6.72 -20.58
N TYR A 224 -8.30 7.03 -21.84
CA TYR A 224 -7.00 6.72 -22.44
C TYR A 224 -5.96 7.77 -22.12
N ASP A 225 -5.23 7.55 -21.05
CA ASP A 225 -4.13 8.39 -20.64
C ASP A 225 -3.16 7.52 -19.84
N ASP A 226 -2.06 7.17 -20.49
CA ASP A 226 -1.02 6.32 -19.91
C ASP A 226 0.17 7.15 -19.40
N SER A 227 0.03 8.48 -19.34
CA SER A 227 1.07 9.34 -18.80
C SER A 227 1.21 9.14 -17.29
N PRO A 228 2.43 9.02 -16.73
CA PRO A 228 2.59 8.95 -15.29
C PRO A 228 2.26 10.30 -14.63
N GLY A 229 1.77 10.26 -13.40
CA GLY A 229 1.70 11.43 -12.52
C GLY A 229 0.34 12.09 -12.38
N ALA A 230 0.34 13.23 -11.68
CA ALA A 230 -0.87 13.83 -11.12
C ALA A 230 -1.80 14.49 -12.16
N THR A 231 -1.28 14.86 -13.33
CA THR A 231 -2.07 15.50 -14.40
C THR A 231 -2.80 14.50 -15.29
N ASN A 232 -2.56 13.19 -15.10
CA ASN A 232 -3.25 12.14 -15.83
C ASN A 232 -4.78 12.30 -15.68
N ARG A 233 -5.52 12.20 -16.78
CA ARG A 233 -6.97 12.38 -16.83
C ARG A 233 -7.74 11.42 -15.92
N ASN A 234 -7.19 10.25 -15.63
CA ASN A 234 -7.75 9.29 -14.68
C ASN A 234 -7.81 9.81 -13.23
N ASN A 235 -7.10 10.90 -12.89
CA ASN A 235 -7.22 11.63 -11.62
C ASN A 235 -8.41 12.61 -11.57
N THR A 236 -9.29 12.58 -12.58
CA THR A 236 -10.51 13.41 -12.65
C THR A 236 -11.73 12.55 -12.96
N GLY A 237 -12.90 13.20 -13.09
CA GLY A 237 -14.16 12.59 -13.49
C GLY A 237 -15.04 13.59 -14.26
N PRO A 238 -16.36 13.37 -14.30
CA PRO A 238 -17.07 12.26 -13.70
C PRO A 238 -16.86 10.95 -14.48
N HIS A 239 -16.59 9.86 -13.76
CA HIS A 239 -16.57 8.49 -14.29
C HIS A 239 -17.64 7.66 -13.59
N TYR A 240 -18.17 6.64 -14.27
CA TYR A 240 -19.30 5.83 -13.83
C TYR A 240 -18.98 4.34 -14.00
N GLY A 241 -19.24 3.55 -12.97
CA GLY A 241 -19.21 2.09 -12.99
C GLY A 241 -20.57 1.56 -12.56
N ARG A 242 -21.23 0.78 -13.42
CA ARG A 242 -22.59 0.28 -13.21
C ARG A 242 -22.57 -1.24 -13.05
N THR A 243 -23.24 -1.71 -12.00
CA THR A 243 -23.48 -3.13 -11.74
C THR A 243 -24.97 -3.31 -11.47
N ASP A 244 -25.63 -4.25 -12.17
CA ASP A 244 -27.06 -4.47 -12.00
C ASP A 244 -27.37 -5.58 -10.99
N ALA A 245 -28.64 -5.67 -10.60
CA ALA A 245 -29.08 -6.51 -9.49
C ALA A 245 -28.76 -8.01 -9.64
N GLY A 246 -28.53 -8.50 -10.86
CA GLY A 246 -28.10 -9.89 -11.10
C GLY A 246 -26.62 -10.16 -10.80
N CYS A 247 -25.81 -9.11 -10.66
CA CYS A 247 -24.37 -9.18 -10.45
C CYS A 247 -23.85 -8.30 -9.30
N TRP A 248 -24.74 -7.70 -8.49
CA TRP A 248 -24.33 -6.91 -7.34
C TRP A 248 -23.39 -7.70 -6.41
N SER A 249 -22.16 -7.20 -6.29
CA SER A 249 -21.12 -7.74 -5.42
C SER A 249 -20.01 -6.70 -5.24
N GLY A 250 -19.11 -6.94 -4.28
CA GLY A 250 -17.91 -6.12 -4.12
C GLY A 250 -16.96 -6.24 -5.31
N VAL A 251 -16.71 -7.47 -5.77
CA VAL A 251 -15.74 -7.77 -6.84
C VAL A 251 -16.11 -7.10 -8.16
N ILE A 252 -17.37 -7.19 -8.60
CA ILE A 252 -17.81 -6.54 -9.84
C ILE A 252 -17.81 -5.01 -9.71
N ALA A 253 -18.22 -4.47 -8.55
CA ALA A 253 -18.15 -3.03 -8.33
C ALA A 253 -16.69 -2.52 -8.28
N ALA A 254 -15.76 -3.34 -7.78
CA ALA A 254 -14.34 -3.03 -7.73
C ALA A 254 -13.71 -3.08 -9.14
N HIS A 255 -14.10 -4.04 -9.96
CA HIS A 255 -13.76 -4.15 -11.38
C HIS A 255 -14.12 -2.87 -12.14
N GLU A 256 -15.40 -2.44 -12.07
CA GLU A 256 -15.81 -1.21 -12.75
C GLU A 256 -15.12 0.04 -12.21
N LEU A 257 -14.88 0.08 -10.90
CA LEU A 257 -14.14 1.18 -10.29
C LEU A 257 -12.70 1.21 -10.80
N MET A 258 -12.04 0.05 -10.97
CA MET A 258 -10.68 -0.02 -11.49
C MET A 258 -10.58 0.55 -12.91
N HIS A 259 -11.56 0.28 -13.77
CA HIS A 259 -11.68 0.97 -15.06
C HIS A 259 -11.81 2.48 -14.91
N ASN A 260 -12.68 2.94 -14.01
CA ASN A 260 -12.84 4.37 -13.74
C ASN A 260 -11.55 5.02 -13.22
N LEU A 261 -10.66 4.26 -12.60
CA LEU A 261 -9.37 4.71 -12.06
C LEU A 261 -8.21 4.57 -13.05
N GLY A 262 -8.45 3.96 -14.22
CA GLY A 262 -7.50 3.90 -15.33
C GLY A 262 -6.80 2.55 -15.54
N GLY A 263 -7.23 1.47 -14.89
CA GLY A 263 -6.80 0.11 -15.27
C GLY A 263 -7.69 -0.48 -16.38
N VAL A 264 -7.24 -1.34 -17.26
CA VAL A 264 -5.89 -1.64 -17.74
C VAL A 264 -5.61 -0.74 -18.95
N GLN A 265 -4.50 0.00 -18.97
CA GLN A 265 -4.19 0.83 -20.15
C GLN A 265 -3.76 -0.04 -21.34
N MET A 266 -4.03 0.42 -22.56
CA MET A 266 -3.74 -0.34 -23.81
C MET A 266 -2.26 -0.67 -24.03
N SER A 267 -1.37 0.08 -23.39
CA SER A 267 0.07 -0.10 -23.45
C SER A 267 0.61 -1.04 -22.37
N ALA A 268 -0.25 -1.50 -21.45
CA ALA A 268 0.15 -2.44 -20.39
C ALA A 268 0.70 -3.73 -21.01
N PRO A 269 1.78 -4.30 -20.45
CA PRO A 269 2.47 -5.48 -20.97
C PRO A 269 1.54 -6.62 -21.41
N HIS A 270 0.50 -6.88 -20.64
CA HIS A 270 -0.45 -7.97 -20.83
C HIS A 270 -1.88 -7.50 -21.10
N SER A 271 -2.04 -6.28 -21.64
CA SER A 271 -3.35 -5.83 -22.10
C SER A 271 -3.91 -6.70 -23.23
N ASP A 272 -5.21 -7.00 -23.15
CA ASP A 272 -5.94 -7.70 -24.19
C ASP A 272 -6.28 -6.78 -25.40
N GLY A 273 -6.05 -5.47 -25.27
CA GLY A 273 -6.37 -4.45 -26.26
C GLY A 273 -7.81 -3.90 -26.17
N ASN A 274 -8.58 -4.31 -25.16
CA ASN A 274 -9.95 -3.89 -24.87
C ASN A 274 -10.14 -3.58 -23.36
N TRP A 275 -9.14 -2.93 -22.76
CA TRP A 275 -9.15 -2.45 -21.37
C TRP A 275 -9.08 -3.52 -20.28
N HIS A 276 -8.90 -4.78 -20.66
CA HIS A 276 -8.71 -5.91 -19.75
C HIS A 276 -7.27 -6.45 -19.83
N CYS A 277 -6.90 -7.33 -18.90
CA CYS A 277 -5.62 -8.04 -18.89
C CYS A 277 -5.72 -9.45 -19.49
N THR A 278 -4.59 -10.14 -19.61
CA THR A 278 -4.52 -11.50 -20.17
C THR A 278 -3.94 -12.55 -19.22
N ASP A 279 -3.55 -12.19 -18.00
CA ASP A 279 -2.75 -13.03 -17.08
C ASP A 279 -3.52 -14.07 -16.26
N GLY A 280 -4.84 -14.12 -16.44
CA GLY A 280 -5.69 -15.14 -15.85
C GLY A 280 -6.34 -14.68 -14.57
N TYR A 281 -6.10 -15.39 -13.46
CA TYR A 281 -6.77 -15.16 -12.18
C TYR A 281 -6.44 -13.77 -11.61
N ASP A 282 -7.23 -12.80 -12.04
CA ASP A 282 -7.14 -11.37 -11.80
C ASP A 282 -8.53 -10.79 -12.10
N ASN A 283 -9.04 -9.94 -11.21
CA ASN A 283 -10.36 -9.36 -11.40
C ASN A 283 -10.50 -8.58 -12.73
N MET A 284 -9.44 -8.00 -13.30
CA MET A 284 -9.49 -7.24 -14.56
C MET A 284 -9.27 -8.09 -15.82
N CYS A 285 -9.13 -9.41 -15.71
CA CYS A 285 -8.88 -10.29 -16.83
C CYS A 285 -10.20 -10.93 -17.30
N ASP A 286 -10.77 -10.42 -18.40
CA ASP A 286 -11.94 -11.01 -19.07
C ASP A 286 -11.57 -11.64 -20.42
N HIS A 287 -12.42 -12.54 -20.91
CA HIS A 287 -12.27 -13.30 -22.14
C HIS A 287 -12.60 -12.51 -23.43
N GLY A 288 -12.50 -11.17 -23.40
CA GLY A 288 -12.87 -10.27 -24.48
C GLY A 288 -11.90 -10.22 -25.65
N GLY A 289 -10.65 -9.84 -25.40
CA GLY A 289 -9.66 -9.54 -26.43
C GLY A 289 -8.84 -10.73 -26.90
N ARG A 290 -7.70 -10.90 -26.23
CA ARG A 290 -6.70 -11.94 -26.50
C ARG A 290 -6.98 -13.17 -25.64
N PRO A 291 -6.49 -14.36 -26.03
CA PRO A 291 -6.62 -15.54 -25.20
C PRO A 291 -5.93 -15.32 -23.85
N ILE A 292 -6.70 -15.50 -22.77
CA ILE A 292 -6.17 -15.54 -21.42
C ILE A 292 -5.05 -16.58 -21.32
N GLN A 293 -3.94 -16.18 -20.73
CA GLN A 293 -2.83 -17.01 -20.28
C GLN A 293 -3.00 -17.20 -18.77
N ILE A 294 -3.09 -18.43 -18.27
CA ILE A 294 -3.09 -18.66 -16.82
C ILE A 294 -1.65 -18.57 -16.33
N VAL A 295 -1.19 -17.35 -16.04
CA VAL A 295 0.16 -17.07 -15.54
C VAL A 295 0.16 -17.16 -14.01
N CYS A 296 -0.89 -16.61 -13.36
CA CYS A 296 -1.12 -16.81 -11.94
C CYS A 296 -1.83 -18.15 -11.69
N PRO A 297 -1.31 -19.03 -10.81
CA PRO A 297 -1.88 -20.36 -10.60
C PRO A 297 -3.01 -20.40 -9.57
N ASP A 298 -3.23 -19.32 -8.79
CA ASP A 298 -4.20 -19.29 -7.69
C ASP A 298 -5.53 -18.65 -8.12
N PRO A 299 -6.64 -19.41 -8.17
CA PRO A 299 -7.97 -18.88 -8.45
C PRO A 299 -8.46 -17.82 -7.46
N ALA A 300 -7.86 -17.72 -6.27
CA ALA A 300 -8.18 -16.63 -5.34
C ALA A 300 -7.81 -15.24 -5.92
N GLY A 301 -6.98 -15.19 -6.97
CA GLY A 301 -6.64 -13.97 -7.70
C GLY A 301 -7.83 -13.31 -8.40
N ASP A 302 -8.93 -14.02 -8.69
CA ASP A 302 -10.16 -13.44 -9.29
C ASP A 302 -10.84 -12.39 -8.40
N SER A 303 -10.37 -12.18 -7.18
CA SER A 303 -10.83 -11.13 -6.26
C SER A 303 -9.67 -10.25 -5.76
N LEU A 304 -8.63 -10.14 -6.58
CA LEU A 304 -7.45 -9.29 -6.40
C LEU A 304 -7.08 -8.65 -7.75
N PHE A 305 -6.22 -7.64 -7.70
CA PHE A 305 -5.79 -6.88 -8.87
C PHE A 305 -4.32 -7.09 -9.19
N ASP A 306 -4.06 -7.09 -10.50
CA ASP A 306 -2.76 -7.04 -11.16
C ASP A 306 -1.90 -8.24 -10.79
N CYS A 307 -2.28 -9.41 -11.30
CA CYS A 307 -1.44 -10.61 -11.32
C CYS A 307 -0.02 -10.23 -11.80
N ASN A 308 1.03 -10.70 -11.10
CA ASN A 308 2.44 -10.30 -11.30
C ASN A 308 2.80 -8.82 -11.03
N HIS A 309 1.81 -7.95 -10.85
CA HIS A 309 1.97 -6.56 -10.45
C HIS A 309 2.73 -5.70 -11.46
N ASP A 310 2.58 -5.94 -12.76
CA ASP A 310 3.33 -5.25 -13.81
C ASP A 310 2.46 -4.53 -14.85
N ASP A 311 1.12 -4.61 -14.75
CA ASP A 311 0.22 -4.05 -15.76
C ASP A 311 -0.44 -2.73 -15.36
N TYR A 312 -0.99 -2.60 -14.15
CA TYR A 312 -1.79 -1.41 -13.81
C TYR A 312 -1.87 -1.02 -12.32
N TYR A 313 -1.35 -1.82 -11.41
CA TYR A 313 -1.50 -1.64 -9.96
C TYR A 313 -0.33 -2.19 -9.14
N HIS A 314 0.61 -1.31 -8.76
CA HIS A 314 1.73 -1.68 -7.89
C HIS A 314 2.09 -0.52 -6.94
N THR A 315 2.17 -0.74 -5.62
CA THR A 315 2.41 0.35 -4.66
C THR A 315 3.87 0.84 -4.59
N ASN A 316 4.82 -0.03 -4.91
CA ASN A 316 6.26 0.28 -4.95
C ASN A 316 6.96 -0.26 -6.22
N PRO A 317 6.59 0.21 -7.42
CA PRO A 317 7.03 -0.40 -8.66
C PRO A 317 8.56 -0.35 -8.81
N PRO A 318 9.23 -1.44 -9.25
CA PRO A 318 10.67 -1.43 -9.46
C PRO A 318 11.11 -0.31 -10.42
N ALA A 319 12.23 0.34 -10.14
CA ALA A 319 12.73 1.42 -10.99
C ALA A 319 12.93 0.95 -12.44
N GLY A 320 12.38 1.72 -13.39
CA GLY A 320 12.44 1.39 -14.82
C GLY A 320 11.40 0.36 -15.30
N SER A 321 10.54 -0.17 -14.42
CA SER A 321 9.41 -1.00 -14.84
C SER A 321 8.35 -0.17 -15.59
N TYR A 322 7.38 -0.88 -16.20
CA TYR A 322 6.23 -0.24 -16.85
C TYR A 322 5.52 0.72 -15.88
N LEU A 323 5.14 0.24 -14.70
CA LEU A 323 4.43 1.01 -13.68
C LEU A 323 5.27 2.09 -12.97
N ALA A 324 6.59 2.13 -13.19
CA ALA A 324 7.43 3.24 -12.77
C ALA A 324 7.45 4.40 -13.80
N THR A 325 7.03 4.14 -15.04
CA THR A 325 7.16 5.10 -16.16
C THR A 325 5.85 5.41 -16.89
N HIS A 326 4.79 4.65 -16.61
CA HIS A 326 3.45 4.77 -17.20
C HIS A 326 2.39 4.99 -16.11
N TRP A 327 1.11 5.00 -16.51
CA TRP A 327 0.04 5.13 -15.54
C TRP A 327 0.02 3.93 -14.59
N ASN A 328 -0.03 4.24 -13.30
CA ASN A 328 -0.16 3.25 -12.25
C ASN A 328 -1.34 3.64 -11.38
N THR A 329 -2.39 2.82 -11.40
CA THR A 329 -3.65 3.11 -10.73
C THR A 329 -3.49 3.21 -9.21
N ALA A 330 -2.45 2.60 -8.62
CA ALA A 330 -2.13 2.79 -7.21
C ALA A 330 -1.82 4.25 -6.86
N ASN A 331 -1.45 5.10 -7.83
CA ASN A 331 -1.20 6.53 -7.62
C ASN A 331 -2.43 7.42 -7.85
N ASN A 332 -3.60 6.83 -8.11
CA ASN A 332 -4.82 7.58 -8.39
C ASN A 332 -5.25 8.42 -7.17
N GLN A 333 -5.56 9.70 -7.40
CA GLN A 333 -5.96 10.67 -6.37
C GLN A 333 -7.30 10.36 -5.68
N PHE A 334 -8.08 9.43 -6.20
CA PHE A 334 -9.30 8.90 -5.57
C PHE A 334 -9.01 7.75 -4.60
N LEU A 335 -7.75 7.33 -4.48
CA LEU A 335 -7.29 6.42 -3.44
C LEU A 335 -6.66 7.22 -2.29
N ILE A 336 -6.86 6.72 -1.07
CA ILE A 336 -6.12 7.12 0.10
C ILE A 336 -4.83 6.31 0.07
N THR A 337 -3.69 6.99 0.07
CA THR A 337 -2.45 6.42 0.59
C THR A 337 -2.51 6.64 2.09
N PRO A 338 -2.68 5.59 2.90
CA PRO A 338 -2.68 5.77 4.34
C PRO A 338 -1.35 6.38 4.73
N ASN A 339 -1.41 7.43 5.54
CA ASN A 339 -0.22 8.01 6.15
C ASN A 339 0.31 7.02 7.20
N THR A 340 0.79 5.85 6.80
CA THR A 340 1.49 4.93 7.67
C THR A 340 2.95 5.36 7.71
N ALA A 341 3.45 5.65 8.90
CA ALA A 341 4.87 5.87 9.12
C ALA A 341 5.50 4.53 9.49
N ARG A 342 6.53 4.16 8.76
CA ARG A 342 7.34 2.98 8.99
C ARG A 342 8.75 3.42 9.36
N VAL A 343 9.29 2.90 10.46
CA VAL A 343 10.72 3.05 10.74
C VAL A 343 11.48 2.16 9.77
N ASP A 344 12.31 2.74 8.93
CA ASP A 344 13.08 2.02 7.92
C ASP A 344 14.46 1.57 8.43
N SER A 345 15.10 2.44 9.23
CA SER A 345 16.31 2.07 9.96
C SER A 345 16.41 2.78 11.31
N PHE A 346 17.07 2.12 12.25
CA PHE A 346 17.38 2.66 13.56
C PHE A 346 18.82 2.29 13.92
N VAL A 347 19.67 3.29 14.12
CA VAL A 347 21.09 3.07 14.41
C VAL A 347 21.58 3.98 15.53
N THR A 348 22.50 3.46 16.34
CA THR A 348 23.27 4.22 17.31
C THR A 348 24.65 4.57 16.74
N GLY A 349 25.24 5.67 17.21
CA GLY A 349 26.55 6.11 16.78
C GLY A 349 27.10 7.27 17.58
N LYS A 350 28.22 7.81 17.11
CA LYS A 350 28.88 9.00 17.66
C LYS A 350 28.90 10.12 16.63
N LEU A 351 28.78 11.36 17.10
CA LEU A 351 28.99 12.55 16.30
C LEU A 351 30.36 13.15 16.59
N PHE A 352 31.17 13.32 15.55
CA PHE A 352 32.39 14.10 15.58
C PHE A 352 32.21 15.29 14.64
N GLY A 353 31.92 16.46 15.22
CA GLY A 353 31.42 17.60 14.45
C GLY A 353 30.06 17.27 13.82
N SER A 354 29.96 17.38 12.49
CA SER A 354 28.76 17.00 11.71
C SER A 354 28.79 15.55 11.20
N THR A 355 29.89 14.82 11.41
CA THR A 355 30.04 13.46 10.87
C THR A 355 29.50 12.44 11.87
N PHE A 356 28.46 11.71 11.46
CA PHE A 356 27.92 10.61 12.23
C PHE A 356 28.61 9.31 11.83
N THR A 357 29.15 8.61 12.84
CA THR A 357 29.76 7.29 12.68
C THR A 357 28.92 6.26 13.43
N PRO A 358 28.28 5.30 12.74
CA PRO A 358 27.55 4.22 13.38
C PRO A 358 28.47 3.40 14.30
N THR A 359 28.03 3.13 15.52
CA THR A 359 28.73 2.26 16.48
C THR A 359 27.77 1.77 17.55
N SER A 360 27.93 0.52 17.98
CA SER A 360 27.24 -0.07 19.11
C SER A 360 28.10 -0.15 20.37
N ALA A 361 29.28 0.48 20.38
CA ALA A 361 30.21 0.47 21.51
C ALA A 361 30.49 1.88 22.04
N PHE A 362 30.27 2.06 23.34
CA PHE A 362 30.40 3.32 24.07
C PHE A 362 31.14 3.10 25.38
N ILE A 363 31.72 4.17 25.92
CA ILE A 363 32.29 4.21 27.26
C ILE A 363 31.55 5.23 28.12
N ALA A 364 31.60 5.07 29.44
CA ALA A 364 31.05 6.06 30.37
C ALA A 364 31.62 7.45 30.08
N GLY A 365 30.73 8.44 29.93
CA GLY A 365 31.05 9.81 29.49
C GLY A 365 30.84 10.07 28.00
N ASP A 366 30.61 9.05 27.17
CA ASP A 366 30.24 9.23 25.77
C ASP A 366 28.82 9.79 25.62
N THR A 367 28.57 10.44 24.48
CA THR A 367 27.23 10.76 24.01
C THR A 367 26.81 9.76 22.94
N VAL A 368 25.74 9.01 23.21
CA VAL A 368 25.11 8.12 22.24
C VAL A 368 24.21 8.96 21.35
N VAL A 369 24.44 8.91 20.04
CA VAL A 369 23.60 9.56 19.04
C VAL A 369 22.72 8.50 18.41
N LEU A 370 21.42 8.78 18.34
CA LEU A 370 20.40 7.93 17.75
C LEU A 370 19.98 8.56 16.43
N ARG A 371 19.96 7.77 15.35
CA ARG A 371 19.44 8.19 14.04
C ARG A 371 18.36 7.21 13.61
N ILE A 372 17.17 7.75 13.36
CA ILE A 372 15.99 7.01 12.94
C ILE A 372 15.58 7.50 11.55
N HIS A 373 15.50 6.59 10.59
CA HIS A 373 14.95 6.87 9.27
C HIS A 373 13.49 6.42 9.23
N VAL A 374 12.59 7.30 8.80
CA VAL A 374 11.15 7.03 8.71
C VAL A 374 10.69 7.29 7.29
N VAL A 375 9.93 6.33 6.78
CA VAL A 375 9.35 6.36 5.44
C VAL A 375 7.84 6.16 5.51
N ASP A 376 7.15 6.49 4.43
CA ASP A 376 5.73 6.20 4.27
C ASP A 376 5.49 4.73 3.84
N ALA A 377 4.24 4.39 3.56
CA ALA A 377 3.84 3.05 3.10
C ALA A 377 4.56 2.59 1.82
N ASN A 378 5.05 3.54 1.01
CA ASN A 378 5.68 3.29 -0.28
C ASN A 378 7.21 3.34 -0.18
N GLY A 379 7.78 3.51 1.02
CA GLY A 379 9.22 3.66 1.21
C GLY A 379 9.75 5.06 0.89
N ALA A 380 8.88 6.05 0.66
CA ALA A 380 9.32 7.43 0.46
C ALA A 380 9.61 8.12 1.79
N ASN A 381 10.66 8.96 1.82
CA ASN A 381 11.09 9.69 3.02
C ASN A 381 9.95 10.52 3.61
N LEU A 382 9.60 10.23 4.87
CA LEU A 382 8.48 10.87 5.51
C LEU A 382 8.96 12.07 6.33
N SER A 383 8.73 13.27 5.83
CA SER A 383 9.09 14.52 6.52
C SER A 383 8.01 14.99 7.50
N GLY A 384 8.46 15.55 8.64
CA GLY A 384 7.60 16.13 9.68
C GLY A 384 6.92 15.11 10.59
N ALA A 385 7.30 13.83 10.52
CA ALA A 385 6.92 12.82 11.50
C ALA A 385 7.75 12.96 12.79
N THR A 386 7.09 12.92 13.94
CA THR A 386 7.67 12.92 15.27
C THR A 386 7.86 11.48 15.75
N VAL A 387 9.08 11.13 16.12
CA VAL A 387 9.46 9.82 16.68
C VAL A 387 9.81 10.01 18.15
N ASN A 388 9.16 9.26 19.04
CA ASN A 388 9.55 9.15 20.45
C ASN A 388 10.47 7.94 20.63
N TYR A 389 11.54 8.08 21.41
CA TYR A 389 12.46 6.98 21.70
C TYR A 389 13.07 7.11 23.09
N THR A 390 13.42 5.96 23.68
CA THR A 390 13.95 5.86 25.03
C THR A 390 15.23 5.04 25.05
N VAL A 391 16.26 5.53 25.73
CA VAL A 391 17.48 4.75 26.01
C VAL A 391 17.38 4.22 27.43
N ASN A 392 17.53 2.91 27.58
CA ASN A 392 17.43 2.19 28.84
C ASN A 392 18.80 1.65 29.27
N GLN A 393 19.06 1.74 30.56
CA GLN A 393 20.18 1.11 31.25
C GLN A 393 19.98 -0.42 31.35
N PRO A 394 21.03 -1.18 31.69
CA PRO A 394 20.90 -2.56 32.12
C PRO A 394 19.88 -2.65 33.27
N GLY A 395 18.93 -3.57 33.16
CA GLY A 395 17.82 -3.69 34.12
C GLY A 395 16.56 -2.88 33.77
N GLY A 396 16.57 -2.10 32.68
CA GLY A 396 15.37 -1.51 32.09
C GLY A 396 15.01 -0.09 32.57
N THR A 397 15.82 0.51 33.43
CA THR A 397 15.62 1.90 33.86
C THR A 397 15.92 2.87 32.72
N ALA A 398 15.00 3.79 32.41
CA ALA A 398 15.21 4.79 31.37
C ALA A 398 16.30 5.79 31.77
N GLN A 399 17.35 5.90 30.95
CA GLN A 399 18.37 6.96 31.05
C GLN A 399 17.85 8.27 30.47
N CYS A 400 17.21 8.22 29.30
CA CYS A 400 16.64 9.39 28.65
C CYS A 400 15.45 8.98 27.79
N THR A 401 14.45 9.86 27.74
CA THR A 401 13.33 9.80 26.81
C THR A 401 13.37 11.05 25.96
N LEU A 402 13.40 10.85 24.65
CA LEU A 402 13.69 11.88 23.66
C LEU A 402 12.61 11.83 22.58
N SER A 403 12.48 12.93 21.85
CA SER A 403 11.70 12.98 20.62
C SER A 403 12.48 13.70 19.53
N GLY A 404 12.26 13.30 18.28
CA GLY A 404 12.87 13.91 17.11
C GLY A 404 11.85 14.05 15.99
N THR A 405 11.89 15.16 15.26
CA THR A 405 11.10 15.34 14.05
C THR A 405 11.96 15.03 12.83
N THR A 406 11.40 14.29 11.89
CA THR A 406 12.06 13.90 10.64
C THR A 406 12.19 15.08 9.69
N ASP A 407 13.38 15.25 9.12
CA ASP A 407 13.66 16.25 8.10
C ASP A 407 13.15 15.83 6.70
N ALA A 408 13.53 16.54 5.64
CA ALA A 408 13.13 16.23 4.26
C ALA A 408 13.70 14.88 3.76
N SER A 409 14.76 14.38 4.40
CA SER A 409 15.31 13.05 4.13
C SER A 409 14.64 11.94 4.93
N GLY A 410 13.59 12.25 5.71
CA GLY A 410 12.94 11.26 6.57
C GLY A 410 13.76 10.91 7.82
N SER A 411 14.82 11.67 8.11
CA SER A 411 15.73 11.38 9.21
C SER A 411 15.39 12.19 10.46
N ALA A 412 15.21 11.51 11.60
CA ALA A 412 15.16 12.12 12.92
C ALA A 412 16.42 11.73 13.71
N GLN A 413 16.93 12.66 14.52
CA GLN A 413 18.13 12.44 15.32
C GLN A 413 17.94 12.93 16.76
N GLY A 414 18.56 12.26 17.72
CA GLY A 414 18.76 12.79 19.06
C GLY A 414 19.98 12.21 19.74
N SER A 415 20.26 12.71 20.93
CA SER A 415 21.47 12.38 21.66
C SER A 415 21.20 12.16 23.14
N CYS A 416 21.84 11.16 23.71
CA CYS A 416 21.73 10.79 25.11
C CYS A 416 23.13 10.65 25.73
N LEU A 417 23.40 11.39 26.80
CA LEU A 417 24.66 11.28 27.52
C LEU A 417 24.67 10.00 28.36
N VAL A 418 25.77 9.25 28.28
CA VAL A 418 26.09 8.16 29.22
C VAL A 418 26.84 8.78 30.41
N PRO A 419 26.24 8.85 31.62
CA PRO A 419 26.87 9.52 32.75
C PRO A 419 28.20 8.89 33.15
N THR A 420 29.09 9.69 33.72
CA THR A 420 30.28 9.17 34.40
C THR A 420 29.83 8.28 35.56
N GLY A 421 30.28 7.02 35.59
CA GLY A 421 29.84 6.02 36.59
C GLY A 421 28.55 5.26 36.23
N ALA A 422 28.07 5.39 34.99
CA ALA A 422 26.94 4.59 34.52
C ALA A 422 27.27 3.07 34.52
N PRO A 423 26.26 2.20 34.74
CA PRO A 423 26.47 0.75 34.76
C PRO A 423 27.01 0.24 33.42
N THR A 424 28.03 -0.60 33.48
CA THR A 424 28.57 -1.31 32.31
C THR A 424 27.64 -2.45 31.90
N GLY A 425 27.64 -2.79 30.61
CA GLY A 425 26.87 -3.90 30.05
C GLY A 425 26.04 -3.48 28.85
N THR A 426 25.01 -4.28 28.54
CA THR A 426 24.13 -4.04 27.40
C THR A 426 23.02 -3.06 27.77
N TRP A 427 23.02 -1.94 27.08
CA TRP A 427 22.00 -0.91 27.08
C TRP A 427 21.10 -1.10 25.87
N ASN A 428 19.88 -0.56 25.94
CA ASN A 428 18.87 -0.79 24.92
C ASN A 428 18.18 0.53 24.54
N ALA A 429 18.13 0.84 23.25
CA ALA A 429 17.39 1.97 22.72
C ALA A 429 16.09 1.46 22.07
N ARG A 430 14.95 2.00 22.51
CA ARG A 430 13.62 1.62 22.04
C ARG A 430 12.93 2.73 21.29
N ILE A 431 12.19 2.35 20.25
CA ILE A 431 11.28 3.26 19.58
C ILE A 431 9.91 3.16 20.25
N GLY A 432 9.35 4.31 20.60
CA GLY A 432 7.98 4.45 21.06
C GLY A 432 7.02 4.77 19.91
N ALA A 433 6.13 5.74 20.11
CA ALA A 433 5.18 6.13 19.08
C ALA A 433 5.84 6.96 17.96
N VAL A 434 5.41 6.71 16.72
CA VAL A 434 5.65 7.59 15.56
C VAL A 434 4.35 8.30 15.20
N THR A 435 4.36 9.63 15.17
CA THR A 435 3.16 10.45 14.98
C THR A 435 3.39 11.55 13.94
N ARG A 436 2.34 12.01 13.25
CA ARG A 436 2.41 13.17 12.36
C ARG A 436 1.10 13.96 12.44
N ALA A 437 1.14 15.19 12.91
CA ALA A 437 -0.03 16.08 12.87
C ALA A 437 -0.22 16.62 11.44
N PRO A 438 -1.46 16.83 10.93
CA PRO A 438 -2.75 16.66 11.59
C PRO A 438 -3.46 15.32 11.28
N ARG A 439 -2.81 14.38 10.59
CA ARG A 439 -3.44 13.11 10.17
C ARG A 439 -2.93 11.97 11.03
N GLY A 440 -3.80 11.39 11.85
CA GLY A 440 -3.48 10.20 12.65
C GLY A 440 -2.72 9.17 11.83
N VAL A 441 -1.49 8.89 12.24
CA VAL A 441 -0.62 7.91 11.59
C VAL A 441 -0.86 6.57 12.27
N SER A 442 -1.16 5.53 11.50
CA SER A 442 -0.97 4.16 11.98
C SER A 442 0.52 3.85 11.88
N SER A 443 1.22 3.82 13.02
CA SER A 443 2.66 3.55 13.04
C SER A 443 2.92 2.03 12.98
N LEU A 444 3.77 1.60 12.05
CA LEU A 444 4.32 0.25 12.04
C LEU A 444 5.80 0.32 12.40
N THR A 445 6.20 -0.30 13.50
CA THR A 445 7.62 -0.49 13.84
C THR A 445 8.14 -1.71 13.07
N SER A 446 8.73 -1.51 11.90
CA SER A 446 9.35 -2.61 11.13
C SER A 446 10.79 -2.92 11.52
N VAL A 447 11.39 -2.17 12.45
CA VAL A 447 12.75 -2.41 12.97
C VAL A 447 12.69 -2.68 14.47
N ALA A 448 13.49 -3.64 14.92
CA ALA A 448 13.63 -3.97 16.34
C ALA A 448 14.40 -2.87 17.10
N ASP A 449 14.20 -2.84 18.42
CA ASP A 449 15.00 -2.04 19.35
C ASP A 449 16.51 -2.32 19.15
N VAL A 450 17.34 -1.31 19.38
CA VAL A 450 18.80 -1.41 19.16
C VAL A 450 19.51 -1.59 20.48
N ASP A 451 20.25 -2.69 20.63
CA ASP A 451 21.15 -2.90 21.75
C ASP A 451 22.55 -2.33 21.46
N PHE A 452 23.19 -1.78 22.49
CA PHE A 452 24.56 -1.30 22.45
C PHE A 452 25.27 -1.53 23.78
N THR A 453 26.59 -1.57 23.77
CA THR A 453 27.40 -1.86 24.95
C THR A 453 28.01 -0.59 25.52
N VAL A 454 27.95 -0.45 26.85
CA VAL A 454 28.69 0.57 27.60
C VAL A 454 29.77 -0.09 28.44
N GLU A 455 31.00 0.36 28.28
CA GLU A 455 32.16 -0.10 29.03
C GLU A 455 32.73 1.00 29.94
N ASN A 456 33.52 0.58 30.92
CA ASN A 456 34.29 1.53 31.72
C ASN A 456 35.40 2.12 30.85
N ARG A 457 35.69 3.41 31.06
CA ARG A 457 36.88 4.02 30.47
C ARG A 457 38.10 3.25 30.99
N ALA A 458 38.82 2.57 30.10
CA ALA A 458 40.06 1.91 30.45
C ALA A 458 41.00 2.94 31.12
N PRO A 459 41.65 2.62 32.25
CA PRO A 459 42.64 3.53 32.81
C PRO A 459 43.73 3.74 31.76
N THR A 460 43.88 4.98 31.29
CA THR A 460 44.95 5.34 30.36
C THR A 460 46.28 5.11 31.08
N ALA A 461 46.93 3.99 30.82
CA ALA A 461 48.28 3.76 31.31
C ALA A 461 49.21 4.65 30.49
N VAL A 462 49.57 5.83 31.01
CA VAL A 462 50.61 6.65 30.41
C VAL A 462 51.94 5.97 30.71
N THR A 463 52.47 5.22 29.75
CA THR A 463 53.84 4.71 29.83
C THR A 463 54.79 5.87 29.53
N LEU A 464 55.31 6.52 30.57
CA LEU A 464 56.42 7.46 30.44
C LEU A 464 57.68 6.68 30.02
N SER A 465 57.95 6.64 28.71
CA SER A 465 59.21 6.12 28.19
C SER A 465 60.30 7.18 28.35
N SER A 466 61.14 6.99 29.37
CA SER A 466 62.43 7.67 29.63
C SER A 466 62.41 9.20 29.78
N PHE A 467 62.52 9.68 31.03
CA PHE A 467 63.10 10.99 31.31
C PHE A 467 64.63 10.85 31.36
N THR A 468 65.35 11.58 30.52
CA THR A 468 66.81 11.75 30.67
C THR A 468 67.04 12.99 31.52
N ALA A 469 67.32 12.81 32.81
CA ALA A 469 67.75 13.91 33.66
C ALA A 469 69.20 14.29 33.32
N ARG A 470 69.42 15.40 32.60
CA ARG A 470 70.74 16.04 32.54
C ARG A 470 70.96 16.81 33.84
N ALA A 471 71.90 16.37 34.66
CA ALA A 471 72.42 17.18 35.75
C ALA A 471 73.12 18.41 35.15
N ALA A 472 72.50 19.58 35.29
CA ALA A 472 73.20 20.85 35.10
C ALA A 472 74.00 21.13 36.38
N SER A 473 75.32 21.12 36.26
CA SER A 473 76.23 21.60 37.29
C SER A 473 76.23 23.12 37.30
N GLU A 474 75.36 23.75 38.10
CA GLU A 474 75.59 25.06 38.72
C GLU A 474 74.47 25.41 39.73
N PRO A 475 74.79 26.06 40.87
CA PRO A 475 73.80 26.34 41.90
C PRO A 475 73.07 27.64 41.56
N ILE A 476 71.89 27.54 40.94
CA ILE A 476 70.98 28.69 40.86
C ILE A 476 69.96 28.56 41.99
N ALA A 477 70.08 29.44 42.98
CA ALA A 477 69.08 29.64 44.01
C ALA A 477 67.78 30.18 43.37
N GLY A 478 66.86 29.28 43.05
CA GLY A 478 65.57 29.60 42.46
C GLY A 478 64.51 28.61 42.94
N ARG A 479 63.50 29.13 43.62
CA ARG A 479 62.35 28.40 44.15
C ARG A 479 61.54 27.79 42.98
N TRP A 480 61.53 26.47 42.85
CA TRP A 480 60.68 25.76 41.90
C TRP A 480 59.23 25.78 42.42
N ILE A 481 58.34 26.46 41.68
CA ILE A 481 56.89 26.37 41.88
C ILE A 481 56.39 25.23 40.98
N PHE A 482 55.95 24.13 41.58
CA PHE A 482 55.18 23.11 40.88
C PHE A 482 53.69 23.50 40.89
N PRO A 483 52.98 23.50 39.75
CA PRO A 483 51.54 23.61 39.77
C PRO A 483 50.95 22.32 40.38
N SER A 484 50.02 22.48 41.32
CA SER A 484 49.36 21.39 42.03
C SER A 484 48.60 20.48 41.06
N ILE A 485 49.09 19.27 40.85
CA ILE A 485 48.29 18.18 40.29
C ILE A 485 47.64 17.49 41.49
N ALA A 486 46.35 17.74 41.69
CA ALA A 486 45.54 16.98 42.65
C ALA A 486 45.27 15.58 42.07
N GLY A 487 46.18 14.65 42.35
CA GLY A 487 46.04 13.23 42.05
C GLY A 487 47.01 12.43 42.89
N ALA A 488 46.50 11.51 43.71
CA ALA A 488 47.28 10.70 44.62
C ALA A 488 48.34 9.87 43.84
N LEU A 489 49.62 10.20 44.02
CA LEU A 489 50.72 9.40 43.53
C LEU A 489 50.94 8.23 44.50
N VAL A 490 50.39 7.06 44.19
CA VAL A 490 50.76 5.82 44.89
C VAL A 490 52.06 5.32 44.27
N VAL A 491 53.18 5.57 44.95
CA VAL A 491 54.48 4.96 44.60
C VAL A 491 54.52 3.57 45.23
N ILE A 492 54.33 2.52 44.43
CA ILE A 492 54.56 1.14 44.86
C ILE A 492 56.04 0.79 44.60
N GLY A 493 56.80 0.71 45.70
CA GLY A 493 57.97 -0.15 45.92
C GLY A 493 59.04 -0.24 44.83
N ALA A 494 60.13 0.52 44.98
CA ALA A 494 61.44 0.10 44.52
C ALA A 494 62.41 0.11 45.71
N THR A 495 62.70 -1.08 46.24
CA THR A 495 63.69 -1.33 47.28
C THR A 495 65.09 -1.01 46.73
N LEU A 496 65.74 0.03 47.24
CA LEU A 496 67.12 0.38 46.88
C LEU A 496 68.09 -0.37 47.81
N PHE A 497 68.76 -1.41 47.29
CA PHE A 497 69.88 -2.05 47.97
C PHE A 497 71.14 -1.17 47.86
N LEU A 498 71.60 -0.62 48.99
CA LEU A 498 72.92 0.02 49.10
C LEU A 498 73.98 -1.04 49.41
N GLN A 499 74.74 -1.47 48.40
CA GLN A 499 75.91 -2.33 48.59
C GLN A 499 77.13 -1.44 48.90
N ARG A 500 77.60 -1.41 50.15
CA ARG A 500 78.89 -0.80 50.53
C ARG A 500 80.04 -1.73 50.14
N GLY A 501 80.74 -1.42 49.05
CA GLY A 501 82.05 -2.00 48.74
C GLY A 501 83.17 -1.19 49.39
N LYS A 502 83.90 -1.80 50.33
CA LYS A 502 85.25 -1.38 50.75
C LYS A 502 86.22 -1.48 49.57
N GLN A 503 87.05 -0.47 49.36
CA GLN A 503 88.40 -0.69 48.85
C GLN A 503 89.40 -0.27 49.93
N ILE A 504 90.33 -1.19 50.20
CA ILE A 504 91.55 -1.04 51.01
C ILE A 504 92.70 -1.20 50.01
N ALA A 505 93.77 -0.44 50.29
CA ALA A 505 95.06 -0.29 49.61
C ALA A 505 95.08 0.78 48.51
#